data_AF-A0A3C2B4W6-F1
#
_entry.id   AF-A0A3C2B4W6-F1
#
_cell.length_a   1.000
_cell.length_b   1.000
_cell.length_c   1.000
_cell.angle_alpha   90.00
_cell.angle_beta   90.00
_cell.angle_gamma   90.00
#
_symmetry.space_group_name_H-M   'P 1'
#
loop_
_entity.id
_entity.type
_entity.pdbx_description
1 polymer ?
#
loop_
_entity_poly.entity_id
_entity_poly.type
_entity_poly.pdbx_seq_one_letter_code
_entity_poly.pdbx_strand_id
1 'polypeptide(L)'
;WGLAGNAAFIVAPRQRTRHLDLAGRTFLHDYDWRLDPDLMVLTTIMTAPMVVTNWINLQYHASTVDHRRYGSGNKVLHNVVGGRLGVFEGNGGDLRIGLSMQSLHDGDSLRHAPLRLSVFIEAPRASIEAVIGAHEVVQQLVLNGWLHLLRIDPADGSVERYAEGTWQLLAD
;
A
#
# COMPACT_ATOMS: atom_id res chain seq x y z
N TRP A 1 3.07 12.26 11.74
CA TRP A 1 1.91 11.68 11.06
C TRP A 1 2.01 10.16 10.82
N GLY A 2 2.88 9.45 11.54
CA GLY A 2 2.94 7.98 11.50
C GLY A 2 3.02 7.43 10.08
N LEU A 3 2.07 6.56 9.73
CA LEU A 3 2.02 5.82 8.46
C LEU A 3 1.24 6.55 7.35
N ALA A 4 0.75 7.77 7.61
CA ALA A 4 -0.18 8.47 6.71
C ALA A 4 0.42 8.75 5.32
N GLY A 5 1.71 9.08 5.26
CA GLY A 5 2.41 9.42 4.01
C GLY A 5 3.02 8.23 3.28
N ASN A 6 2.62 7.00 3.61
CA ASN A 6 3.16 5.76 3.04
C ASN A 6 3.07 5.77 1.51
N ALA A 7 4.20 5.63 0.84
CA ALA A 7 4.31 5.60 -0.61
C ALA A 7 4.79 4.26 -1.16
N ALA A 8 5.58 3.51 -0.38
CA ALA A 8 6.21 2.29 -0.87
C ALA A 8 6.33 1.20 0.19
N PHE A 9 6.47 -0.02 -0.29
CA PHE A 9 6.79 -1.20 0.49
C PHE A 9 7.95 -1.94 -0.18
N ILE A 10 9.07 -2.11 0.51
CA ILE A 10 10.27 -2.76 -0.04
C ILE A 10 10.53 -4.06 0.70
N VAL A 11 10.59 -5.15 -0.06
CA VAL A 11 10.86 -6.52 0.37
C VAL A 11 12.16 -6.95 -0.31
N ALA A 12 13.29 -6.63 0.31
CA ALA A 12 14.62 -6.86 -0.26
C ALA A 12 15.68 -6.85 0.86
N PRO A 13 16.91 -7.31 0.61
CA PRO A 13 17.97 -7.29 1.61
C PRO A 13 18.21 -5.85 2.10
N ARG A 14 18.35 -5.67 3.42
CA ARG A 14 18.52 -4.38 4.09
C ARG A 14 19.61 -3.49 3.46
N GLN A 15 20.63 -4.10 2.87
CA GLN A 15 21.73 -3.44 2.16
C GLN A 15 21.24 -2.52 1.04
N ARG A 16 20.12 -2.85 0.35
CA ARG A 16 19.50 -2.02 -0.70
C ARG A 16 19.04 -0.66 -0.19
N THR A 17 18.63 -0.56 1.07
CA THR A 17 17.96 0.64 1.60
C THR A 17 18.72 1.30 2.75
N ARG A 18 19.79 0.71 3.30
CA ARG A 18 20.48 1.23 4.50
C ARG A 18 21.16 2.58 4.35
N HIS A 19 21.40 2.97 3.12
CA HIS A 19 22.07 4.21 2.77
C HIS A 19 21.08 5.27 2.24
N LEU A 20 19.78 4.96 2.21
CA LEU A 20 18.74 5.85 1.68
C LEU A 20 17.97 6.51 2.82
N ASP A 21 17.69 7.80 2.70
CA ASP A 21 16.65 8.46 3.47
C ASP A 21 15.31 8.32 2.74
N LEU A 22 14.41 7.53 3.31
CA LEU A 22 13.07 7.27 2.77
C LEU A 22 12.00 8.17 3.43
N ALA A 23 12.41 9.17 4.21
CA ALA A 23 11.56 10.16 4.87
C ALA A 23 10.41 9.56 5.73
N GLY A 24 10.57 8.32 6.20
CA GLY A 24 9.52 7.60 6.93
C GLY A 24 8.29 7.22 6.09
N ARG A 25 8.40 7.22 4.76
CA ARG A 25 7.29 6.96 3.82
C ARG A 25 7.27 5.53 3.27
N THR A 26 8.19 4.68 3.72
CA THR A 26 8.37 3.35 3.13
C THR A 26 8.41 2.30 4.24
N PHE A 27 7.58 1.27 4.10
CA PHE A 27 7.70 0.07 4.91
C PHE A 27 8.82 -0.82 4.37
N LEU A 28 9.62 -1.40 5.27
CA LEU A 28 10.78 -2.21 4.93
C LEU A 28 10.68 -3.60 5.54
N HIS A 29 10.87 -4.63 4.71
CA HIS A 29 11.09 -6.01 5.15
C HIS A 29 12.45 -6.46 4.65
N ASP A 30 13.35 -6.81 5.58
CA ASP A 30 14.62 -7.44 5.26
C ASP A 30 14.35 -8.88 4.83
N TYR A 31 14.53 -9.14 3.54
CA TYR A 31 14.16 -10.39 2.90
C TYR A 31 15.23 -10.82 1.91
N ASP A 32 15.68 -12.07 2.02
CA ASP A 32 16.60 -12.71 1.08
C ASP A 32 15.96 -13.98 0.54
N TRP A 33 15.58 -13.96 -0.74
CA TRP A 33 14.90 -15.07 -1.40
C TRP A 33 15.71 -16.37 -1.38
N ARG A 34 17.04 -16.31 -1.24
CA ARG A 34 17.92 -17.48 -1.17
C ARG A 34 17.76 -18.25 0.14
N LEU A 35 17.26 -17.58 1.18
CA LEU A 35 16.98 -18.17 2.50
C LEU A 35 15.54 -18.70 2.62
N ASP A 36 14.73 -18.57 1.56
CA ASP A 36 13.30 -18.89 1.53
C ASP A 36 12.97 -19.82 0.34
N PRO A 37 13.58 -21.02 0.26
CA PRO A 37 13.44 -21.91 -0.90
C PRO A 37 12.01 -22.48 -1.06
N ASP A 38 11.22 -22.49 0.00
CA ASP A 38 9.82 -22.94 0.02
C ASP A 38 8.81 -21.78 -0.12
N LEU A 39 9.30 -20.55 -0.28
CA LEU A 39 8.50 -19.32 -0.42
C LEU A 39 7.60 -19.00 0.77
N MET A 40 7.81 -19.63 1.93
CA MET A 40 6.95 -19.43 3.11
C MET A 40 7.00 -17.99 3.62
N VAL A 41 8.19 -17.39 3.61
CA VAL A 41 8.38 -16.01 4.06
C VAL A 41 7.81 -15.04 3.02
N LEU A 42 8.11 -15.22 1.74
CA LEU A 42 7.54 -14.38 0.67
C LEU A 42 6.01 -14.41 0.67
N THR A 43 5.44 -15.60 0.80
CA THR A 43 3.99 -15.81 0.89
C THR A 43 3.42 -15.04 2.08
N THR A 44 4.03 -15.16 3.25
CA THR A 44 3.60 -14.42 4.45
C THR A 44 3.65 -12.91 4.21
N ILE A 45 4.75 -12.42 3.62
CA ILE A 45 4.94 -10.99 3.35
C ILE A 45 3.89 -10.45 2.37
N MET A 46 3.63 -11.16 1.28
CA MET A 46 2.67 -10.73 0.25
C MET A 46 1.22 -10.86 0.69
N THR A 47 0.89 -11.84 1.55
CA THR A 47 -0.50 -12.07 1.99
C THR A 47 -0.89 -11.27 3.23
N ALA A 48 0.06 -10.79 4.03
CA ALA A 48 -0.24 -10.01 5.24
C ALA A 48 0.37 -8.58 5.19
N PRO A 49 1.68 -8.35 5.40
CA PRO A 49 2.26 -7.01 5.33
C PRO A 49 1.93 -6.20 4.07
N MET A 50 2.00 -6.82 2.88
CA MET A 50 1.67 -6.11 1.62
C MET A 50 0.20 -5.67 1.59
N VAL A 51 -0.72 -6.53 2.06
CA VAL A 51 -2.15 -6.23 2.14
C VAL A 51 -2.42 -5.09 3.12
N VAL A 52 -1.82 -5.14 4.32
CA VAL A 52 -1.98 -4.11 5.36
C VAL A 52 -1.42 -2.76 4.90
N THR A 53 -0.20 -2.75 4.35
CA THR A 53 0.42 -1.51 3.84
C THR A 53 -0.38 -0.90 2.71
N ASN A 54 -0.96 -1.73 1.84
CA ASN A 54 -1.88 -1.30 0.79
C ASN A 54 -3.19 -0.73 1.35
N TRP A 55 -3.81 -1.37 2.35
CA TRP A 55 -5.04 -0.85 2.97
C TRP A 55 -4.87 0.52 3.59
N ILE A 56 -3.75 0.73 4.29
CA ILE A 56 -3.39 2.05 4.82
C ILE A 56 -3.31 3.05 3.65
N ASN A 57 -2.47 2.78 2.65
CA ASN A 57 -2.26 3.67 1.51
C ASN A 57 -3.58 3.98 0.76
N LEU A 58 -4.39 2.97 0.48
CA LEU A 58 -5.62 3.10 -0.28
C LEU A 58 -6.70 3.85 0.50
N GLN A 59 -6.77 3.70 1.83
CA GLN A 59 -7.70 4.46 2.67
C GLN A 59 -7.39 5.96 2.60
N TYR A 60 -6.12 6.34 2.70
CA TYR A 60 -5.71 7.74 2.52
C TYR A 60 -5.94 8.21 1.08
N HIS A 61 -5.57 7.41 0.09
CA HIS A 61 -5.78 7.74 -1.33
C HIS A 61 -7.25 8.01 -1.65
N ALA A 62 -8.15 7.06 -1.37
CA ALA A 62 -9.57 7.19 -1.67
C ALA A 62 -10.21 8.38 -0.94
N SER A 63 -9.92 8.53 0.35
CA SER A 63 -10.44 9.66 1.15
C SER A 63 -9.90 11.01 0.67
N THR A 64 -8.76 11.04 -0.04
CA THR A 64 -8.14 12.25 -0.59
C THR A 64 -8.69 12.61 -1.97
N VAL A 65 -8.79 11.63 -2.89
CA VAL A 65 -9.17 11.90 -4.30
C VAL A 65 -10.66 12.19 -4.48
N ASP A 66 -11.53 11.59 -3.66
CA ASP A 66 -12.96 11.90 -3.62
C ASP A 66 -13.45 11.86 -2.18
N HIS A 67 -13.12 12.92 -1.45
CA HIS A 67 -13.46 13.07 -0.03
C HIS A 67 -14.97 13.08 0.23
N ARG A 68 -15.78 13.48 -0.75
CA ARG A 68 -17.25 13.52 -0.58
C ARG A 68 -17.83 12.11 -0.51
N ARG A 69 -17.30 11.19 -1.33
CA ARG A 69 -17.80 9.81 -1.42
C ARG A 69 -17.06 8.83 -0.52
N TYR A 70 -15.74 8.98 -0.40
CA TYR A 70 -14.87 8.03 0.30
C TYR A 70 -14.18 8.62 1.53
N GLY A 71 -14.49 9.86 1.89
CA GLY A 71 -14.07 10.49 3.14
C GLY A 71 -15.20 10.60 4.15
N SER A 72 -14.83 10.92 5.38
CA SER A 72 -15.80 11.12 6.47
C SER A 72 -16.11 12.60 6.75
N GLY A 73 -15.67 13.51 5.88
CA GLY A 73 -15.95 14.93 6.01
C GLY A 73 -15.18 15.59 7.15
N ASN A 74 -15.78 16.58 7.79
CA ASN A 74 -15.16 17.35 8.86
C ASN A 74 -15.35 16.65 10.22
N LYS A 75 -14.23 16.27 10.84
CA LYS A 75 -14.21 15.60 12.17
C LYS A 75 -14.92 16.39 13.26
N VAL A 76 -14.89 17.73 13.19
CA VAL A 76 -15.52 18.60 14.20
C VAL A 76 -17.05 18.47 14.17
N LEU A 77 -17.61 18.07 13.04
CA LEU A 77 -19.04 17.86 12.87
C LEU A 77 -19.45 16.40 13.08
N HIS A 78 -18.53 15.51 13.47
CA HIS A 78 -18.84 14.09 13.66
C HIS A 78 -19.75 13.87 14.86
N ASN A 79 -20.93 13.30 14.61
CA ASN A 79 -21.85 12.85 15.65
C ASN A 79 -21.86 11.33 15.71
N VAL A 80 -21.53 10.76 16.87
CA VAL A 80 -21.57 9.31 17.09
C VAL A 80 -23.01 8.83 17.19
N VAL A 81 -23.37 7.82 16.43
CA VAL A 81 -24.76 7.34 16.31
C VAL A 81 -24.88 5.83 16.53
N GLY A 82 -26.12 5.39 16.78
CA GLY A 82 -26.46 3.97 16.89
C GLY A 82 -25.73 3.23 18.02
N GLY A 83 -25.36 3.90 19.12
CA GLY A 83 -24.61 3.25 20.20
C GLY A 83 -23.15 2.94 19.84
N ARG A 84 -22.48 3.84 19.09
CA ARG A 84 -21.10 3.72 18.60
C ARG A 84 -20.93 2.83 17.36
N LEU A 85 -21.99 2.62 16.60
CA LEU A 85 -21.92 1.91 15.32
C LEU A 85 -21.18 2.71 14.24
N GLY A 86 -21.24 4.04 14.30
CA GLY A 86 -20.56 4.89 13.33
C GLY A 86 -20.78 6.36 13.61
N VAL A 87 -20.52 7.20 12.60
CA VAL A 87 -20.66 8.66 12.69
C VAL A 87 -21.45 9.23 11.51
N PHE A 88 -22.23 10.27 11.79
CA PHE A 88 -22.71 11.23 10.78
C PHE A 88 -21.80 12.45 10.72
N GLU A 89 -21.86 13.20 9.62
CA GLU A 89 -21.31 14.56 9.56
C GLU A 89 -22.47 15.55 9.68
N GLY A 90 -22.56 16.26 10.82
CA GLY A 90 -23.66 17.14 11.15
C GLY A 90 -24.85 16.39 11.76
N ASN A 91 -26.05 16.93 11.61
CA ASN A 91 -27.24 16.50 12.36
C ASN A 91 -27.92 15.22 11.83
N GLY A 92 -27.40 14.60 10.77
CA GLY A 92 -28.02 13.43 10.13
C GLY A 92 -27.31 13.01 8.84
N GLY A 93 -27.93 12.10 8.09
CA GLY A 93 -27.45 11.62 6.79
C GLY A 93 -26.99 10.16 6.83
N ASP A 94 -26.27 9.74 5.78
CA ASP A 94 -25.67 8.41 5.73
C ASP A 94 -24.48 8.29 6.69
N LEU A 95 -24.21 7.07 7.16
CA LEU A 95 -22.99 6.78 7.91
C LEU A 95 -21.77 7.11 7.06
N ARG A 96 -20.84 7.85 7.65
CA ARG A 96 -19.60 8.23 6.98
C ARG A 96 -18.57 7.12 7.04
N ILE A 97 -17.84 6.96 5.94
CA ILE A 97 -16.74 6.01 5.77
C ILE A 97 -15.42 6.74 5.58
N GLY A 98 -14.30 6.03 5.66
CA GLY A 98 -12.98 6.61 5.36
C GLY A 98 -12.55 7.70 6.35
N LEU A 99 -11.59 8.52 5.92
CA LEU A 99 -10.89 9.45 6.79
C LEU A 99 -11.47 10.87 6.74
N SER A 100 -11.41 11.55 7.87
CA SER A 100 -11.84 12.95 8.01
C SER A 100 -10.79 13.90 7.43
N MET A 101 -11.17 15.13 7.07
CA MET A 101 -10.23 16.12 6.53
C MET A 101 -9.04 16.37 7.47
N GLN A 102 -9.27 16.38 8.78
CA GLN A 102 -8.22 16.55 9.80
C GLN A 102 -7.26 15.35 9.89
N SER A 103 -7.63 14.19 9.34
CA SER A 103 -6.73 13.04 9.21
C SER A 103 -5.93 13.07 7.90
N LEU A 104 -6.33 13.89 6.93
CA LEU A 104 -5.71 13.96 5.60
C LEU A 104 -4.83 15.19 5.42
N HIS A 105 -5.17 16.29 6.09
CA HIS A 105 -4.61 17.61 5.87
C HIS A 105 -4.19 18.24 7.20
N ASP A 106 -3.06 18.93 7.22
CA ASP A 106 -2.54 19.59 8.44
C ASP A 106 -2.87 21.08 8.54
N GLY A 107 -3.42 21.66 7.48
CA GLY A 107 -3.74 23.09 7.36
C GLY A 107 -3.10 23.71 6.13
N ASP A 108 -1.94 23.19 5.72
CA ASP A 108 -1.18 23.69 4.57
C ASP A 108 -1.15 22.68 3.41
N SER A 109 -0.98 21.39 3.70
CA SER A 109 -1.00 20.38 2.66
C SER A 109 -1.53 19.02 3.11
N LEU A 110 -1.93 18.24 2.11
CA LEU A 110 -2.19 16.82 2.27
C LEU A 110 -0.95 16.12 2.82
N ARG A 111 -1.18 15.22 3.77
CA ARG A 111 -0.14 14.40 4.42
C ARG A 111 0.12 13.10 3.66
N HIS A 112 -0.87 12.67 2.87
CA HIS A 112 -0.72 11.63 1.86
C HIS A 112 -0.84 12.25 0.47
N ALA A 113 0.15 12.03 -0.38
CA ALA A 113 -0.01 12.32 -1.79
C ALA A 113 -1.02 11.32 -2.38
N PRO A 114 -1.93 11.70 -3.28
CA PRO A 114 -2.89 10.78 -3.90
C PRO A 114 -2.18 9.83 -4.89
N LEU A 115 -1.44 8.87 -4.34
CA LEU A 115 -0.75 7.79 -5.05
C LEU A 115 -1.23 6.44 -4.54
N ARG A 116 -1.03 5.42 -5.38
CA ARG A 116 -1.12 4.01 -4.99
C ARG A 116 0.23 3.50 -4.49
N LEU A 117 0.22 2.50 -3.64
CA LEU A 117 1.41 1.89 -3.07
C LEU A 117 2.31 1.31 -4.17
N SER A 118 3.61 1.59 -4.11
CA SER A 118 4.63 0.90 -4.91
C SER A 118 5.29 -0.19 -4.09
N VAL A 119 5.12 -1.45 -4.49
CA VAL A 119 5.68 -2.62 -3.83
C VAL A 119 6.88 -3.11 -4.61
N PHE A 120 8.07 -3.08 -4.03
CA PHE A 120 9.30 -3.59 -4.60
C PHE A 120 9.67 -4.92 -3.95
N ILE A 121 9.86 -5.97 -4.74
CA ILE A 121 10.27 -7.29 -4.26
C ILE A 121 11.53 -7.75 -4.98
N GLU A 122 12.58 -8.06 -4.24
CA GLU A 122 13.78 -8.72 -4.78
C GLU A 122 13.63 -10.24 -4.70
N ALA A 123 13.19 -10.85 -5.79
CA ALA A 123 13.03 -12.31 -5.92
C ALA A 123 12.95 -12.72 -7.42
N PRO A 124 13.12 -14.02 -7.75
CA PRO A 124 12.82 -14.52 -9.09
C PRO A 124 11.36 -14.27 -9.48
N ARG A 125 11.10 -13.99 -10.78
CA ARG A 125 9.75 -13.77 -11.31
C ARG A 125 8.80 -14.91 -10.93
N ALA A 126 9.25 -16.15 -11.14
CA ALA A 126 8.50 -17.36 -10.84
C ALA A 126 8.07 -17.46 -9.37
N SER A 127 8.89 -16.99 -8.43
CA SER A 127 8.57 -16.99 -7.00
C SER A 127 7.42 -16.02 -6.68
N ILE A 128 7.47 -14.81 -7.25
CA ILE A 128 6.42 -13.80 -7.07
C ILE A 128 5.12 -14.26 -7.73
N GLU A 129 5.21 -14.78 -8.96
CA GLU A 129 4.08 -15.32 -9.72
C GLU A 129 3.42 -16.51 -9.04
N ALA A 130 4.20 -17.40 -8.42
CA ALA A 130 3.66 -18.52 -7.66
C ALA A 130 2.75 -18.05 -6.52
N VAL A 131 3.16 -17.02 -5.77
CA VAL A 131 2.34 -16.45 -4.69
C VAL A 131 1.10 -15.73 -5.24
N ILE A 132 1.24 -14.98 -6.33
CA ILE A 132 0.09 -14.35 -7.03
C ILE A 132 -0.92 -15.41 -7.46
N GLY A 133 -0.46 -16.51 -8.06
CA GLY A 133 -1.32 -17.58 -8.55
C GLY A 133 -1.99 -18.39 -7.44
N ALA A 134 -1.35 -18.50 -6.27
CA ALA A 134 -1.86 -19.29 -5.14
C ALA A 134 -2.86 -18.53 -4.25
N HIS A 135 -2.83 -17.20 -4.23
CA HIS A 135 -3.62 -16.39 -3.29
C HIS A 135 -4.49 -15.34 -3.97
N GLU A 136 -5.81 -15.56 -3.93
CA GLU A 136 -6.81 -14.70 -4.57
C GLU A 136 -6.70 -13.23 -4.13
N VAL A 137 -6.49 -12.95 -2.84
CA VAL A 137 -6.35 -11.57 -2.34
C VAL A 137 -5.17 -10.84 -2.97
N VAL A 138 -4.04 -11.53 -3.16
CA VAL A 138 -2.84 -10.98 -3.80
C VAL A 138 -3.11 -10.78 -5.28
N GLN A 139 -3.69 -11.78 -5.94
CA GLN A 139 -4.07 -11.72 -7.34
C GLN A 139 -4.97 -10.52 -7.64
N GLN A 140 -6.05 -10.34 -6.86
CA GLN A 140 -6.98 -9.23 -7.02
C GLN A 140 -6.30 -7.87 -6.80
N LEU A 141 -5.38 -7.75 -5.83
CA LEU A 141 -4.65 -6.51 -5.61
C LEU A 141 -3.76 -6.15 -6.81
N VAL A 142 -3.05 -7.12 -7.33
CA VAL A 142 -2.08 -6.91 -8.42
C VAL A 142 -2.79 -6.72 -9.76
N LEU A 143 -3.69 -7.63 -10.14
CA LEU A 143 -4.30 -7.64 -11.47
C LEU A 143 -5.29 -6.50 -11.69
N ASN A 144 -5.99 -6.05 -10.64
CA ASN A 144 -6.86 -4.88 -10.73
C ASN A 144 -6.09 -3.55 -10.58
N GLY A 145 -4.76 -3.62 -10.41
CA GLY A 145 -3.92 -2.44 -10.27
C GLY A 145 -4.21 -1.62 -9.02
N TRP A 146 -4.60 -2.24 -7.91
CA TRP A 146 -4.80 -1.54 -6.64
C TRP A 146 -3.47 -1.06 -6.03
N LEU A 147 -2.37 -1.70 -6.42
CA LEU A 147 -0.99 -1.29 -6.14
C LEU A 147 -0.11 -1.46 -7.39
N HIS A 148 1.07 -0.85 -7.38
CA HIS A 148 2.11 -1.10 -8.36
C HIS A 148 3.03 -2.20 -7.84
N LEU A 149 3.11 -3.33 -8.54
CA LEU A 149 4.04 -4.40 -8.22
C LEU A 149 5.30 -4.26 -9.08
N LEU A 150 6.44 -4.14 -8.41
CA LEU A 150 7.75 -4.01 -9.00
C LEU A 150 8.65 -5.14 -8.50
N ARG A 151 9.40 -5.73 -9.41
CA ARG A 151 10.45 -6.70 -9.13
C ARG A 151 11.80 -6.01 -9.27
N ILE A 152 12.69 -6.25 -8.31
CA ILE A 152 14.11 -5.97 -8.43
C ILE A 152 14.77 -7.28 -8.87
N ASP A 153 15.45 -7.29 -10.02
CA ASP A 153 16.17 -8.46 -10.47
C ASP A 153 17.38 -8.73 -9.53
N PRO A 154 17.47 -9.92 -8.91
CA PRO A 154 18.59 -10.24 -8.05
C PRO A 154 19.96 -10.31 -8.76
N ALA A 155 19.98 -10.51 -10.09
CA ALA A 155 21.21 -10.67 -10.86
C ALA A 155 21.91 -9.34 -11.17
N ASP A 156 21.14 -8.33 -11.59
CA ASP A 156 21.69 -7.04 -12.05
C ASP A 156 21.06 -5.81 -11.37
N GLY A 157 20.00 -5.98 -10.58
CA GLY A 157 19.29 -4.90 -9.90
C GLY A 157 18.35 -4.09 -10.79
N SER A 158 18.12 -4.51 -12.04
CA SER A 158 17.11 -3.90 -12.91
C SER A 158 15.71 -4.00 -12.29
N VAL A 159 14.85 -3.02 -12.60
CA VAL A 159 13.49 -2.96 -12.05
C VAL A 159 12.48 -3.23 -13.15
N GLU A 160 11.56 -4.14 -12.85
CA GLU A 160 10.49 -4.53 -13.75
C GLU A 160 9.15 -4.30 -13.08
N ARG A 161 8.17 -3.79 -13.82
CA ARG A 161 6.80 -3.66 -13.36
C ARG A 161 5.98 -4.84 -13.85
N TYR A 162 5.16 -5.41 -12.97
CA TYR A 162 4.11 -6.34 -13.38
C TYR A 162 2.88 -5.57 -13.85
N ALA A 163 2.50 -5.74 -15.11
CA ALA A 163 1.34 -5.11 -15.71
C ALA A 163 0.70 -6.04 -16.75
N GLU A 164 -0.63 -6.15 -16.71
CA GLU A 164 -1.40 -6.93 -17.70
C GLU A 164 -0.92 -8.39 -17.80
N GLY A 165 -0.49 -8.99 -16.68
CA GLY A 165 0.01 -10.36 -16.63
C GLY A 165 1.45 -10.54 -17.12
N THR A 166 2.18 -9.46 -17.42
CA THR A 166 3.55 -9.50 -17.96
C THR A 166 4.51 -8.63 -17.16
N TRP A 167 5.79 -9.00 -17.17
CA TRP A 167 6.87 -8.16 -16.64
C TRP A 167 7.38 -7.22 -17.72
N GLN A 168 7.37 -5.93 -17.42
CA GLN A 168 7.84 -4.87 -18.30
C GLN A 168 9.03 -4.18 -17.63
N LEU A 169 10.17 -4.13 -18.32
CA LEU A 169 11.33 -3.39 -17.82
C LEU A 169 10.96 -1.92 -17.67
N LEU A 170 11.25 -1.33 -16.50
CA LEU A 170 11.19 0.10 -16.32
C LEU A 170 12.46 0.70 -16.93
N ALA A 171 12.32 1.33 -18.09
CA ALA A 171 13.39 2.12 -18.68
C ALA A 171 13.66 3.37 -17.80
N ASP A 172 14.94 3.74 -17.71
CA ASP A 172 15.43 4.93 -17.01
C ASP A 172 14.82 6.24 -17.55
#